data_AF-A0A974UD15-F1
#
_entry.id   AF-A0A974UD15-F1
#
_cell.length_a   1.000
_cell.length_b   1.000
_cell.length_c   1.000
_cell.angle_alpha   90.00
_cell.angle_beta   90.00
_cell.angle_gamma   90.00
#
_symmetry.space_group_name_H-M   'P 1'
#
loop_
_entity.id
_entity.type
_entity.pdbx_description
1 polymer ?
#
loop_
_entity_poly.entity_id
_entity_poly.type
_entity_poly.pdbx_seq_one_letter_code
_entity_poly.pdbx_strand_id
1 'polypeptide(L)'
;MSNAPLYTVITLAEALQDPATRDWLLSTGVSLPDDLPPGKDTAPLEMQAILEGISGLRIVYKITATTWQASITSRKDVSWASLRFTAFTGDLELPQKYCFDGGWDEVILLIASRVARHSGPLVLLHDSGAAPQVVY
;
A
#
# COMPACT_ATOMS: atom_id res chain seq x y z
N MET A 1 -8.87 19.68 -6.24
CA MET A 1 -7.88 19.04 -7.14
C MET A 1 -7.51 17.72 -6.52
N SER A 2 -7.88 16.61 -7.14
CA SER A 2 -7.39 15.29 -6.75
C SER A 2 -5.92 15.19 -7.15
N ASN A 3 -5.01 15.20 -6.18
CA ASN A 3 -3.63 14.80 -6.45
C ASN A 3 -3.66 13.31 -6.82
N ALA A 4 -3.04 12.97 -7.95
CA ALA A 4 -2.77 11.58 -8.27
C ALA A 4 -1.93 10.96 -7.13
N PRO A 5 -2.16 9.68 -6.79
CA PRO A 5 -1.33 9.00 -5.80
C PRO A 5 0.11 8.89 -6.30
N LEU A 6 1.09 8.84 -5.38
CA LEU A 6 2.45 8.44 -5.72
C LEU A 6 2.50 6.95 -6.09
N TYR A 7 1.89 6.11 -5.25
CA TYR A 7 1.74 4.68 -5.49
C TYR A 7 0.29 4.23 -5.30
N THR A 8 -0.25 3.56 -6.30
CA THR A 8 -1.45 2.72 -6.15
C THR A 8 -1.02 1.35 -5.65
N VAL A 9 -1.69 0.81 -4.63
CA VAL A 9 -1.36 -0.50 -4.06
C VAL A 9 -2.45 -1.50 -4.44
N ILE A 10 -2.03 -2.59 -5.07
CA ILE A 10 -2.89 -3.72 -5.42
C ILE A 10 -2.26 -5.03 -4.95
N THR A 11 -3.06 -6.10 -4.88
CA THR A 11 -2.52 -7.42 -4.60
C THR A 11 -1.79 -7.98 -5.83
N LEU A 12 -0.80 -8.86 -5.63
CA LEU A 12 -0.16 -9.55 -6.75
C LEU A 12 -1.15 -10.40 -7.56
N ALA A 13 -2.16 -10.98 -6.90
CA ALA A 13 -3.23 -11.72 -7.57
C ALA A 13 -4.05 -10.85 -8.53
N GLU A 14 -4.38 -9.62 -8.11
CA GLU A 14 -5.05 -8.63 -8.96
C GLU A 14 -4.15 -8.13 -10.09
N ALA A 15 -2.88 -7.82 -9.80
CA ALA A 15 -1.90 -7.37 -10.78
C ALA A 15 -1.73 -8.37 -11.94
N LEU A 16 -1.80 -9.67 -11.65
CA LEU A 16 -1.65 -10.73 -12.65
C LEU A 16 -2.91 -10.97 -13.49
N GLN A 17 -4.05 -10.37 -13.15
CA GLN A 17 -5.25 -10.39 -14.00
C GLN A 17 -5.14 -9.39 -15.16
N ASP A 18 -4.34 -8.34 -15.03
CA ASP A 18 -4.07 -7.38 -16.10
C ASP A 18 -2.89 -7.86 -16.97
N PRO A 19 -3.11 -8.16 -18.27
CA PRO A 19 -2.04 -8.65 -19.14
C PRO A 19 -0.83 -7.71 -19.22
N ALA A 20 -1.08 -6.39 -19.25
CA ALA A 20 0.00 -5.41 -19.35
C ALA A 20 0.89 -5.41 -18.10
N THR A 21 0.27 -5.38 -16.91
CA THR A 21 0.97 -5.45 -15.62
C THR A 21 1.71 -6.78 -15.47
N ARG A 22 1.09 -7.90 -15.86
CA ARG A 22 1.72 -9.23 -15.84
C ARG A 22 2.96 -9.31 -16.72
N ASP A 23 2.84 -8.91 -17.99
CA ASP A 23 3.96 -8.95 -18.95
C ASP A 23 5.10 -8.06 -18.47
N TRP A 24 4.76 -6.91 -17.88
CA TRP A 24 5.75 -6.02 -17.31
C TRP A 24 6.49 -6.65 -16.12
N LEU A 25 5.79 -7.27 -15.16
CA LEU A 25 6.39 -7.98 -14.03
C LEU A 25 7.33 -9.11 -14.47
N LEU A 26 6.95 -9.86 -15.50
CA LEU A 26 7.80 -10.91 -16.05
C LEU A 26 9.04 -10.32 -16.74
N SER A 27 8.89 -9.22 -17.47
CA SER A 27 10.00 -8.56 -18.17
C SER A 27 11.04 -7.94 -17.22
N THR A 28 10.63 -7.59 -15.99
CA THR A 28 11.53 -7.04 -14.96
C THR A 28 12.19 -8.12 -14.11
N GLY A 29 11.93 -9.41 -14.41
CA GLY A 29 12.56 -10.54 -13.71
C GLY A 29 12.00 -10.80 -12.31
N VAL A 30 10.80 -10.28 -12.00
CA VAL A 30 10.12 -10.60 -10.74
C VAL A 30 9.78 -12.09 -10.73
N SER A 31 10.32 -12.81 -9.75
CA SER A 31 9.93 -14.20 -9.51
C SER A 31 8.53 -14.23 -8.93
N LEU A 32 7.59 -14.81 -9.67
CA LEU A 32 6.23 -15.05 -9.17
C LEU A 32 6.24 -16.33 -8.32
N PRO A 33 5.57 -16.36 -7.17
CA PRO A 33 5.44 -17.58 -6.38
C PRO A 33 4.65 -18.63 -7.18
N ASP A 34 5.06 -19.89 -7.11
CA ASP A 34 4.37 -21.01 -7.78
C ASP A 34 2.93 -21.17 -7.26
N ASP A 35 2.73 -20.97 -5.95
CA ASP A 35 1.43 -20.89 -5.29
C ASP A 35 1.14 -19.45 -4.88
N LEU A 36 0.34 -18.75 -5.70
CA LEU A 36 -0.06 -17.38 -5.40
C LEU A 36 -1.27 -17.38 -4.47
N PRO A 37 -1.16 -16.89 -3.22
CA PRO A 37 -2.34 -16.71 -2.38
C PRO A 37 -3.26 -15.66 -3.04
N PRO A 38 -4.58 -15.74 -2.83
CA PRO A 38 -5.55 -14.87 -3.51
C PRO A 38 -5.37 -13.38 -3.23
N GLY A 39 -4.53 -13.01 -2.25
CA GLY A 39 -4.41 -11.65 -1.75
C GLY A 39 -5.67 -11.23 -1.01
N LYS A 40 -5.55 -10.30 -0.07
CA LYS A 40 -6.70 -9.71 0.62
C LYS A 40 -6.49 -8.21 0.75
N ASP A 41 -7.48 -7.41 0.36
CA ASP A 41 -7.46 -5.99 0.67
C ASP A 41 -7.48 -5.77 2.19
N THR A 42 -6.84 -4.70 2.65
CA THR A 42 -6.73 -4.41 4.09
C THR A 42 -7.89 -3.54 4.54
N ALA A 43 -8.53 -3.88 5.67
CA ALA A 43 -9.53 -3.00 6.26
C ALA A 43 -8.86 -1.80 6.98
N PRO A 44 -9.51 -0.63 7.06
CA PRO A 44 -8.96 0.53 7.76
C PRO A 44 -8.55 0.25 9.21
N LEU A 45 -9.30 -0.54 9.96
CA LEU A 45 -8.96 -0.93 11.33
C LEU A 45 -7.72 -1.85 11.38
N GLU A 46 -7.61 -2.81 10.45
CA GLU A 46 -6.43 -3.67 10.30
C GLU A 46 -5.19 -2.83 9.95
N MET A 47 -5.35 -1.86 9.05
CA MET A 47 -4.28 -0.93 8.66
C MET A 47 -3.77 -0.12 9.87
N GLN A 48 -4.66 0.39 10.72
CA GLN A 48 -4.24 1.07 11.96
C GLN A 48 -3.41 0.13 12.85
N ALA A 49 -3.89 -1.09 13.08
CA ALA A 49 -3.19 -2.06 13.91
C ALA A 49 -1.79 -2.39 13.35
N ILE A 50 -1.67 -2.53 12.02
CA ILE A 50 -0.39 -2.75 11.34
C ILE A 50 0.54 -1.56 11.56
N LEU A 51 0.07 -0.33 11.31
CA LEU A 51 0.87 0.89 11.42
C LEU A 51 1.36 1.11 12.86
N GLU A 52 0.49 0.98 13.86
CA GLU A 52 0.85 1.10 15.28
C GLU A 52 1.83 0.01 15.73
N GLY A 53 1.83 -1.15 15.07
CA GLY A 53 2.79 -2.23 15.30
C GLY A 53 4.20 -1.94 14.80
N ILE A 54 4.41 -0.88 13.99
CA ILE A 54 5.73 -0.54 13.45
C ILE A 54 6.47 0.39 14.42
N SER A 55 7.43 -0.19 15.15
CA SER A 55 8.28 0.58 16.05
C SER A 55 9.08 1.65 15.32
N GLY A 56 9.19 2.84 15.93
CA GLY A 56 9.97 3.94 15.37
C GLY A 56 9.21 4.86 14.42
N LEU A 57 7.90 4.63 14.21
CA LEU A 57 7.03 5.55 13.49
C LEU A 57 6.20 6.41 14.45
N ARG A 58 5.82 7.59 13.99
CA ARG A 58 4.79 8.43 14.59
C ARG A 58 3.68 8.58 13.56
N ILE A 59 2.45 8.30 13.98
CA ILE A 59 1.30 8.33 13.08
C ILE A 59 0.31 9.37 13.57
N VAL A 60 -0.21 10.17 12.65
CA VAL A 60 -1.30 11.11 12.88
C VAL A 60 -2.42 10.76 11.92
N TYR A 61 -3.59 10.44 12.46
CA TYR A 61 -4.75 10.09 11.66
C TYR A 61 -5.67 11.29 11.43
N LYS A 62 -6.22 11.36 10.23
CA LYS A 62 -7.37 12.21 9.88
C LYS A 62 -8.49 11.29 9.43
N ILE A 63 -9.47 11.09 10.31
CA ILE A 63 -10.62 10.21 10.07
C ILE A 63 -11.90 11.03 10.18
N THR A 64 -12.72 11.01 9.14
CA THR A 64 -14.04 11.61 9.06
C THR A 64 -15.01 10.57 8.48
N ALA A 65 -16.28 10.92 8.26
CA ALA A 65 -17.24 10.01 7.63
C ALA A 65 -16.85 9.58 6.20
N THR A 66 -16.02 10.36 5.50
CA THR A 66 -15.67 10.15 4.07
C THR A 66 -14.17 10.21 3.83
N THR A 67 -13.36 10.23 4.89
CA THR A 67 -11.91 10.29 4.77
C THR A 67 -11.28 9.40 5.82
N TRP A 68 -10.35 8.57 5.38
CA TRP A 68 -9.37 7.93 6.23
C TRP A 68 -8.00 8.22 5.63
N GLN A 69 -7.14 8.89 6.39
CA GLN A 69 -5.77 9.19 6.01
C GLN A 69 -4.85 9.06 7.23
N ALA A 70 -3.67 8.52 7.01
CA ALA A 70 -2.59 8.47 7.97
C ALA A 70 -1.40 9.28 7.43
N SER A 71 -0.92 10.22 8.24
CA SER A 71 0.35 10.89 8.06
C SER A 71 1.38 10.19 8.95
N ILE A 72 2.39 9.58 8.34
CA ILE A 72 3.38 8.76 9.00
C ILE A 72 4.74 9.45 8.92
N THR A 73 5.41 9.61 10.04
CA THR A 73 6.78 10.14 10.10
C THR A 73 7.71 9.20 10.86
N SER A 74 8.95 9.11 10.39
CA SER A 74 10.03 8.46 11.11
C SER A 74 10.32 9.23 12.41
N ARG A 75 10.59 8.50 13.49
CA ARG A 75 11.12 9.11 14.73
C ARG A 75 12.63 9.30 14.70
N LYS A 76 13.32 8.75 13.70
CA LYS A 76 14.79 8.74 13.61
C LYS A 76 15.33 9.85 12.70
N ASP A 77 14.55 10.26 11.71
CA ASP A 77 14.97 11.17 10.63
C ASP A 77 13.75 11.91 10.05
N VAL A 78 13.94 12.57 8.90
CA VAL A 78 12.93 13.37 8.21
C VAL A 78 12.05 12.56 7.25
N SER A 79 12.24 11.24 7.16
CA SER A 79 11.49 10.39 6.23
C SER A 79 10.02 10.30 6.64
N TRP A 80 9.12 10.27 5.66
CA TRP A 80 7.68 10.30 5.91
C TRP A 80 6.91 9.56 4.82
N ALA A 81 5.64 9.25 5.09
CA ALA A 81 4.69 8.76 4.11
C ALA A 81 3.28 9.26 4.41
N SER A 82 2.44 9.39 3.39
CA SER A 82 1.01 9.69 3.50
C SER A 82 0.22 8.57 2.84
N LEU A 83 -0.61 7.87 3.62
CA LEU A 83 -1.45 6.76 3.18
C LEU A 83 -2.92 7.16 3.31
N ARG A 84 -3.74 6.83 2.32
CA ARG A 84 -5.20 6.98 2.41
C ARG A 84 -5.95 5.84 1.72
N PHE A 85 -7.19 5.63 2.13
CA PHE A 85 -8.12 4.79 1.39
C PHE A 85 -8.73 5.58 0.22
N THR A 86 -8.80 4.97 -0.97
CA THR A 86 -9.21 5.66 -2.21
C THR A 86 -10.72 5.84 -2.31
N ALA A 87 -11.49 4.93 -1.73
CA ALA A 87 -12.96 4.94 -1.73
C ALA A 87 -13.52 4.70 -0.31
N PHE A 88 -13.04 5.48 0.66
CA PHE A 88 -13.40 5.26 2.06
C PHE A 88 -14.92 5.41 2.29
N THR A 89 -15.55 4.32 2.72
CA THR A 89 -17.01 4.22 2.91
C THR A 89 -17.50 4.71 4.26
N GLY A 90 -16.59 4.97 5.22
CA GLY A 90 -16.92 5.19 6.63
C GLY A 90 -16.90 3.91 7.47
N ASP A 91 -16.91 2.75 6.83
CA ASP A 91 -16.78 1.45 7.50
C ASP A 91 -15.31 1.12 7.73
N LEU A 92 -14.93 0.89 8.98
CA LEU A 92 -13.54 0.60 9.37
C LEU A 92 -13.20 -0.90 9.27
N GLU A 93 -14.19 -1.77 9.17
CA GLU A 93 -14.01 -3.22 9.14
C GLU A 93 -14.05 -3.77 7.72
N LEU A 94 -14.62 -3.02 6.77
CA LEU A 94 -14.67 -3.41 5.36
C LEU A 94 -13.30 -3.23 4.67
N PRO A 95 -12.73 -4.30 4.07
CA PRO A 95 -11.55 -4.21 3.20
C PRO A 95 -11.74 -3.23 2.03
N GLN A 96 -10.77 -2.35 1.83
CA GLN A 96 -10.86 -1.26 0.85
C GLN A 96 -9.52 -0.99 0.17
N LYS A 97 -9.55 -0.43 -1.03
CA LYS A 97 -8.33 -0.02 -1.76
C LYS A 97 -7.69 1.21 -1.11
N TYR A 98 -6.37 1.23 -1.10
CA TYR A 98 -5.59 2.33 -0.55
C TYR A 98 -4.41 2.68 -1.45
N CYS A 99 -3.83 3.85 -1.20
CA CYS A 99 -2.70 4.36 -1.95
C CYS A 99 -1.78 5.18 -1.04
N PHE A 100 -0.55 5.39 -1.50
CA PHE A 100 0.34 6.39 -0.94
C PHE A 100 0.26 7.66 -1.79
N ASP A 101 -0.07 8.79 -1.19
CA ASP A 101 -0.14 10.09 -1.89
C ASP A 101 1.22 10.78 -1.99
N GLY A 102 2.20 10.31 -1.22
CA GLY A 102 3.53 10.88 -1.16
C GLY A 102 4.31 10.28 -0.01
N GLY A 103 5.63 10.46 -0.06
CA GLY A 103 6.52 9.95 0.96
C GLY A 103 7.87 9.57 0.39
N TRP A 104 8.69 9.01 1.26
CA TRP A 104 9.99 8.43 0.94
C TRP A 104 9.82 6.93 0.79
N ASP A 105 10.44 6.35 -0.24
CA ASP A 105 10.29 4.94 -0.59
C ASP A 105 10.64 4.02 0.58
N GLU A 106 11.62 4.39 1.41
CA GLU A 106 12.03 3.59 2.57
C GLU A 106 10.89 3.40 3.59
N VAL A 107 10.09 4.44 3.83
CA VAL A 107 8.94 4.38 4.75
C VAL A 107 7.77 3.65 4.08
N ILE A 108 7.54 3.91 2.80
CA ILE A 108 6.48 3.28 2.02
C ILE A 108 6.70 1.77 1.94
N LEU A 109 7.91 1.33 1.61
CA LEU A 109 8.28 -0.09 1.50
C LEU A 109 8.29 -0.78 2.88
N LEU A 110 8.70 -0.08 3.93
CA LEU A 110 8.55 -0.58 5.30
C LEU A 110 7.09 -0.85 5.63
N ILE A 111 6.18 0.08 5.34
CA ILE A 111 4.74 -0.10 5.60
C ILE A 111 4.19 -1.21 4.71
N ALA A 112 4.46 -1.18 3.40
CA ALA A 112 3.97 -2.17 2.46
C ALA A 112 4.41 -3.59 2.82
N SER A 113 5.66 -3.80 3.25
CA SER A 113 6.15 -5.11 3.70
C SER A 113 5.48 -5.59 4.98
N ARG A 114 5.03 -4.68 5.84
CA ARG A 114 4.23 -5.04 7.01
C ARG A 114 2.82 -5.41 6.63
N VAL A 115 2.21 -4.71 5.68
CA VAL A 115 0.87 -5.06 5.18
C VAL A 115 0.89 -6.38 4.41
N ALA A 116 1.90 -6.62 3.57
CA ALA A 116 2.02 -7.83 2.76
C ALA A 116 2.02 -9.13 3.60
N ARG A 117 2.58 -9.08 4.81
CA ARG A 117 2.55 -10.22 5.77
C ARG A 117 1.14 -10.62 6.22
N HIS A 118 0.17 -9.71 6.13
CA HIS A 118 -1.23 -9.97 6.49
C HIS A 118 -2.11 -10.17 5.25
N SER A 119 -1.79 -9.46 4.17
CA SER A 119 -2.61 -9.33 2.98
C SER A 119 -2.15 -10.21 1.81
N GLY A 120 -1.00 -10.86 1.94
CA GLY A 120 -0.29 -11.49 0.82
C GLY A 120 0.54 -10.49 0.01
N PRO A 121 1.29 -10.96 -1.00
CA PRO A 121 2.18 -10.10 -1.79
C PRO A 121 1.45 -8.93 -2.44
N LEU A 122 2.08 -7.76 -2.38
CA LEU A 122 1.54 -6.50 -2.90
C LEU A 122 2.37 -6.01 -4.07
N VAL A 123 1.72 -5.27 -4.96
CA VAL A 123 2.36 -4.54 -6.06
C VAL A 123 2.10 -3.06 -5.89
N LEU A 124 3.17 -2.28 -5.84
CA LEU A 124 3.15 -0.83 -5.81
C LEU A 124 3.34 -0.31 -7.23
N LEU A 125 2.28 0.29 -7.76
CA LEU A 125 2.26 0.90 -9.09
C LEU A 125 2.56 2.39 -8.96
N HIS A 126 3.73 2.82 -9.43
CA HIS A 126 4.13 4.23 -9.38
C HIS A 126 3.42 5.03 -10.48
N ASP A 127 2.85 6.19 -10.15
CA ASP A 127 2.03 6.98 -11.09
C ASP A 127 2.83 7.60 -12.25
N SER A 128 4.13 7.86 -12.05
CA SER A 128 5.06 8.26 -13.12
C SER A 128 5.29 7.21 -14.23
N GLY A 129 4.78 5.98 -14.08
CA GLY A 129 5.06 4.86 -14.99
C GLY A 129 6.42 4.20 -14.76
N ALA A 130 7.09 4.48 -13.63
CA ALA A 130 8.26 3.74 -13.20
C ALA A 130 7.92 2.26 -12.93
N ALA A 131 8.93 1.39 -12.97
CA ALA A 131 8.78 -0.04 -12.78
C ALA A 131 8.00 -0.38 -11.48
N PRO A 132 7.01 -1.29 -11.54
CA PRO A 132 6.25 -1.67 -10.37
C PRO A 132 7.15 -2.39 -9.38
N GLN A 133 6.90 -2.18 -8.10
CA GLN A 133 7.65 -2.84 -7.03
C GLN A 133 6.79 -3.90 -6.37
N VAL A 134 7.30 -5.14 -6.29
CA VAL A 134 6.62 -6.24 -5.60
C VAL A 134 7.17 -6.39 -4.20
N VAL A 135 6.28 -6.49 -3.23
CA VAL A 135 6.59 -6.54 -1.81
C VAL A 135 5.95 -7.77 -1.18
N TYR A 136 6.73 -8.48 -0.37
CA TYR A 136 6.38 -9.75 0.29
C TYR A 136 6.30 -9.59 1.82
#